data_AF-A0A090M127-F1
#
_entry.id   AF-A0A090M127-F1
#
_cell.length_a   1.000
_cell.length_b   1.000
_cell.length_c   1.000
_cell.angle_alpha   90.00
_cell.angle_beta   90.00
_cell.angle_gamma   90.00
#
_symmetry.space_group_name_H-M   'P 1'
#
loop_
_entity.id
_entity.type
_entity.pdbx_description
1 polymer ?
#
loop_
_entity_poly.entity_id
_entity_poly.type
_entity_poly.pdbx_seq_one_letter_code
_entity_poly.pdbx_strand_id
1 'polypeptide(L)'
;MTESAAASDVKARAQEASAWIDAWRERTGTLDFGAVARYVAATAFEVSAIGAFLYFVQMAGLAKLHASNLGAAKAITAVIFFGLALRSRVFSPLNASRPKIANERLSKKQRKRPSWTPPAVVFPLVWISMAFLRSLSTMLVFTTTGNLLHPAVMSLVAHLSIGDTWNSINNVEKKLGVAAIGVLFVVGSAYNVVAQYYKVLPTAGYMIAPLAIWLTVATALVWGIWNINGRQVLYPTKPRKFA
;
A
#
# COMPACT_ATOMS: atom_id res chain seq x y z
N MET A 1 -29.66 -24.43 -42.14
CA MET A 1 -29.33 -23.03 -42.51
C MET A 1 -29.19 -22.10 -41.31
N THR A 2 -29.91 -22.31 -40.20
CA THR A 2 -29.87 -21.49 -38.98
C THR A 2 -28.55 -21.56 -38.20
N GLU A 3 -27.91 -22.73 -38.14
CA GLU A 3 -26.64 -22.94 -37.41
C GLU A 3 -25.45 -22.22 -38.06
N SER A 4 -25.41 -22.17 -39.39
CA SER A 4 -24.38 -21.46 -40.17
C SER A 4 -24.45 -19.95 -40.00
N ALA A 5 -25.66 -19.38 -39.89
CA ALA A 5 -25.88 -17.96 -39.70
C ALA A 5 -25.48 -17.51 -38.28
N ALA A 6 -25.80 -18.33 -37.27
CA ALA A 6 -25.37 -18.09 -35.90
C ALA A 6 -23.84 -18.16 -35.75
N ALA A 7 -23.19 -19.14 -36.39
CA ALA A 7 -21.72 -19.24 -36.38
C ALA A 7 -21.03 -18.04 -37.08
N SER A 8 -21.61 -17.51 -38.17
CA SER A 8 -21.08 -16.30 -38.82
C SER A 8 -21.24 -15.04 -37.97
N ASP A 9 -22.35 -14.89 -37.24
CA ASP A 9 -22.59 -13.75 -36.36
C ASP A 9 -21.60 -13.76 -35.17
N VAL A 10 -21.40 -14.92 -34.53
CA VAL A 10 -20.42 -15.08 -33.46
C VAL A 10 -19.01 -14.71 -33.92
N LYS A 11 -18.62 -15.11 -35.14
CA LYS A 11 -17.31 -14.78 -35.70
C LYS A 11 -17.16 -13.28 -35.98
N ALA A 12 -18.20 -12.64 -36.52
CA ALA A 12 -18.18 -11.19 -36.78
C ALA A 12 -18.05 -10.39 -35.48
N ARG A 13 -18.80 -10.77 -34.43
CA ARG A 13 -18.71 -10.13 -33.10
C ARG A 13 -17.35 -10.34 -32.45
N ALA A 14 -16.73 -11.52 -32.63
CA ALA A 14 -15.38 -11.78 -32.14
C ALA A 14 -14.32 -10.91 -32.85
N GLN A 15 -14.47 -10.69 -34.16
CA GLN A 15 -13.58 -9.82 -34.93
C GLN A 15 -13.73 -8.34 -34.52
N GLU A 16 -14.96 -7.87 -34.34
CA GLU A 16 -15.23 -6.51 -33.86
C GLU A 16 -14.65 -6.29 -32.45
N ALA A 17 -14.85 -7.27 -31.55
CA ALA A 17 -14.25 -7.25 -30.22
C ALA A 17 -12.71 -7.21 -30.28
N SER A 18 -12.09 -8.01 -31.16
CA SER A 18 -10.63 -7.99 -31.35
C SER A 18 -10.15 -6.62 -31.86
N ALA A 19 -10.80 -6.06 -32.88
CA ALA A 19 -10.46 -4.76 -33.44
C ALA A 19 -10.60 -3.64 -32.40
N TRP A 20 -11.66 -3.69 -31.59
CA TRP A 20 -11.85 -2.78 -30.46
C TRP A 20 -10.74 -2.91 -29.40
N ILE A 21 -10.37 -4.15 -29.03
CA ILE A 21 -9.27 -4.42 -28.07
C ILE A 21 -7.94 -3.86 -28.61
N ASP A 22 -7.64 -4.07 -29.88
CA ASP A 22 -6.38 -3.65 -30.48
C ASP A 22 -6.31 -2.12 -30.61
N ALA A 23 -7.38 -1.47 -31.07
CA ALA A 23 -7.48 -0.01 -31.06
C ALA A 23 -7.37 0.58 -29.64
N TRP A 24 -7.94 -0.10 -28.64
CA TRP A 24 -7.78 0.29 -27.24
C TRP A 24 -6.34 0.13 -26.76
N ARG A 25 -5.64 -0.97 -27.09
CA ARG A 25 -4.23 -1.21 -26.76
C ARG A 25 -3.28 -0.21 -27.40
N GLU A 26 -3.55 0.21 -28.63
CA GLU A 26 -2.76 1.26 -29.28
C GLU A 26 -2.89 2.60 -28.55
N ARG A 27 -4.11 2.96 -28.14
CA ARG A 27 -4.37 4.20 -27.40
C ARG A 27 -3.78 4.19 -26.00
N THR A 28 -3.97 3.09 -25.28
CA THR A 28 -3.68 3.00 -23.83
C THR A 28 -2.31 2.39 -23.52
N GLY A 29 -1.72 1.63 -24.44
CA GLY A 29 -0.49 0.89 -24.23
C GLY A 29 -0.74 -0.55 -23.79
N THR A 30 0.28 -1.41 -23.91
CA THR A 30 0.18 -2.81 -23.50
C THR A 30 0.57 -2.98 -22.03
N LEU A 31 -0.15 -3.89 -21.35
CA LEU A 31 0.11 -4.22 -19.95
C LEU A 31 1.56 -4.70 -19.75
N ASP A 32 2.24 -4.10 -18.78
CA ASP A 32 3.57 -4.49 -18.35
C ASP A 32 3.47 -5.49 -17.20
N PHE A 33 3.34 -6.78 -17.55
CA PHE A 33 3.37 -7.88 -16.59
C PHE A 33 4.67 -7.93 -15.78
N GLY A 34 5.79 -7.47 -16.35
CA GLY A 34 7.07 -7.39 -15.64
C GLY A 34 7.01 -6.39 -14.49
N ALA A 35 6.41 -5.22 -14.71
CA ALA A 35 6.19 -4.24 -13.64
C ALA A 35 5.24 -4.77 -12.56
N VAL A 36 4.14 -5.43 -12.93
CA VAL A 36 3.21 -6.04 -11.95
C VAL A 36 3.93 -7.10 -11.11
N ALA A 37 4.64 -8.03 -11.75
CA ALA A 37 5.41 -9.06 -11.06
C ALA A 37 6.46 -8.45 -10.14
N ARG A 38 7.17 -7.40 -10.58
CA ARG A 38 8.14 -6.67 -9.75
C ARG A 38 7.50 -6.07 -8.51
N TYR A 39 6.33 -5.44 -8.62
CA TYR A 39 5.63 -4.87 -7.46
C TYR A 39 5.24 -5.95 -6.46
N VAL A 40 4.61 -7.03 -6.92
CA VAL A 40 4.19 -8.14 -6.05
C VAL A 40 5.39 -8.82 -5.39
N ALA A 41 6.43 -9.12 -6.16
CA ALA A 41 7.65 -9.75 -5.64
C ALA A 41 8.36 -8.87 -4.62
N ALA A 42 8.46 -7.56 -4.88
CA ALA A 42 9.05 -6.62 -3.93
C ALA A 42 8.25 -6.52 -2.63
N THR A 43 6.92 -6.43 -2.71
CA THR A 43 6.06 -6.42 -1.53
C THR A 43 6.22 -7.71 -0.73
N ALA A 44 6.19 -8.87 -1.38
CA ALA A 44 6.33 -10.17 -0.73
C ALA A 44 7.71 -10.34 -0.07
N PHE A 45 8.77 -9.89 -0.74
CA PHE A 45 10.11 -9.88 -0.18
C PHE A 45 10.19 -9.01 1.07
N GLU A 46 9.66 -7.78 1.03
CA GLU A 46 9.67 -6.86 2.16
C GLU A 46 8.91 -7.43 3.37
N VAL A 47 7.73 -8.02 3.15
CA VAL A 47 6.97 -8.73 4.20
C VAL A 47 7.79 -9.87 4.81
N SER A 48 8.46 -10.66 3.96
CA SER A 48 9.27 -11.79 4.40
C SER A 48 10.50 -11.35 5.18
N ALA A 49 11.18 -10.28 4.74
CA ALA A 49 12.35 -9.73 5.39
C ALA A 49 12.01 -9.14 6.78
N ILE A 50 10.92 -8.37 6.87
CA ILE A 50 10.43 -7.86 8.16
C ILE A 50 9.97 -9.04 9.05
N GLY A 51 9.27 -10.02 8.49
CA GLY A 51 8.84 -11.22 9.21
C GLY A 51 10.02 -12.02 9.79
N ALA A 52 11.08 -12.22 9.01
CA ALA A 52 12.31 -12.87 9.47
C ALA A 52 13.00 -12.08 10.59
N PHE A 53 13.05 -10.75 10.47
CA PHE A 53 13.54 -9.87 11.54
C PHE A 53 12.71 -10.02 12.83
N LEU A 54 11.38 -9.99 12.73
CA LEU A 54 10.49 -10.18 13.89
C LEU A 54 10.62 -11.57 14.49
N TYR A 55 10.80 -12.61 13.66
CA TYR A 55 11.08 -13.96 14.11
C TYR A 55 12.36 -14.04 14.93
N PHE A 56 13.44 -13.43 14.44
CA PHE A 56 14.68 -13.36 15.19
C PHE A 56 14.51 -12.65 16.53
N VAL A 57 13.83 -11.49 16.56
CA VAL A 57 13.53 -10.77 17.81
C VAL A 57 12.70 -11.62 18.79
N GLN A 58 11.68 -12.30 18.30
CA GLN A 58 10.83 -13.19 19.10
C GLN A 58 11.66 -14.28 19.79
N MET A 59 12.54 -14.94 19.01
CA MET A 59 13.38 -16.05 19.46
C MET A 59 14.56 -15.60 20.33
N ALA A 60 15.11 -14.42 20.08
CA ALA A 60 16.25 -13.86 20.83
C ALA A 60 15.94 -13.54 22.29
N GLY A 61 14.66 -13.57 22.69
CA GLY A 61 14.28 -13.49 24.10
C GLY A 61 12.96 -12.77 24.36
N LEU A 62 12.33 -12.17 23.35
CA LEU A 62 11.10 -11.42 23.58
C LEU A 62 9.95 -12.31 24.08
N ALA A 63 9.90 -13.58 23.64
CA ALA A 63 8.94 -14.57 24.15
C ALA A 63 9.11 -14.81 25.67
N LYS A 64 10.37 -14.97 26.11
CA LYS A 64 10.69 -15.17 27.53
C LYS A 64 10.42 -13.90 28.34
N LEU A 65 10.77 -12.74 27.77
CA LEU A 65 10.56 -11.45 28.40
C LEU A 65 9.08 -11.11 28.55
N HIS A 66 8.23 -11.52 27.62
CA HIS A 66 6.78 -11.39 27.75
C HIS A 66 6.25 -12.10 29.01
N ALA A 67 6.78 -13.28 29.32
CA ALA A 67 6.41 -14.04 30.52
C ALA A 67 7.06 -13.51 31.82
N SER A 68 8.30 -13.02 31.77
CA SER A 68 9.06 -12.64 32.98
C SER A 68 9.05 -11.15 33.32
N ASN A 69 8.94 -10.27 32.32
CA ASN A 69 8.91 -8.82 32.48
C ASN A 69 8.11 -8.16 31.35
N LEU A 70 6.79 -8.18 31.50
CA LEU A 70 5.87 -7.65 30.51
C LEU A 70 6.09 -6.16 30.20
N GLY A 71 6.53 -5.36 31.18
CA GLY A 71 6.83 -3.95 30.99
C GLY A 71 7.94 -3.72 29.97
N ALA A 72 9.05 -4.45 30.10
CA ALA A 72 10.17 -4.39 29.15
C ALA A 72 9.77 -4.92 27.76
N ALA A 73 9.01 -6.02 27.71
CA ALA A 73 8.53 -6.59 26.45
C ALA A 73 7.62 -5.62 25.67
N LYS A 74 6.76 -4.88 26.39
CA LYS A 74 5.91 -3.81 25.83
C LYS A 74 6.74 -2.67 25.26
N ALA A 75 7.72 -2.18 26.02
CA ALA A 75 8.58 -1.08 25.58
C ALA A 75 9.37 -1.43 24.31
N ILE A 76 9.98 -2.62 24.27
CA ILE A 76 10.72 -3.10 23.10
C ILE A 76 9.80 -3.21 21.88
N THR A 77 8.61 -3.81 22.05
CA THR A 77 7.64 -3.93 20.96
C THR A 77 7.21 -2.56 20.43
N ALA A 78 6.92 -1.60 21.33
CA ALA A 78 6.54 -0.25 20.94
C ALA A 78 7.67 0.44 20.13
N VAL A 79 8.92 0.34 20.58
CA VAL A 79 10.08 0.92 19.88
C VAL A 79 10.26 0.32 18.49
N ILE A 80 10.21 -1.01 18.37
CA ILE A 80 10.35 -1.72 17.09
C ILE A 80 9.27 -1.25 16.11
N PHE A 81 8.00 -1.28 16.52
CA PHE A 81 6.90 -0.92 15.61
C PHE A 81 6.81 0.57 15.33
N PHE A 82 7.30 1.43 16.23
CA PHE A 82 7.47 2.85 15.92
C PHE A 82 8.55 3.05 14.85
N GLY A 83 9.69 2.36 14.97
CA GLY A 83 10.75 2.35 13.95
C GLY A 83 10.27 1.84 12.59
N LEU A 84 9.59 0.69 12.56
CA LEU A 84 8.99 0.13 11.35
C LEU A 84 7.96 1.07 10.73
N ALA A 85 7.12 1.74 11.54
CA ALA A 85 6.14 2.69 11.02
C ALA A 85 6.78 3.94 10.38
N LEU A 86 8.00 4.29 10.77
CA LEU A 86 8.75 5.42 10.19
C LEU A 86 9.59 5.01 8.97
N ARG A 87 10.19 3.81 8.97
CA ARG A 87 11.21 3.39 8.01
C ARG A 87 11.13 1.91 7.59
N SER A 88 9.94 1.32 7.44
CA SER A 88 9.76 -0.03 6.85
C SER A 88 10.49 -0.21 5.52
N ARG A 89 10.49 0.82 4.67
CA ARG A 89 11.21 0.88 3.38
C ARG A 89 12.69 0.48 3.38
N VAL A 90 13.37 0.45 4.53
CA VAL A 90 14.75 -0.05 4.61
C VAL A 90 14.82 -1.53 4.19
N PHE A 91 13.71 -2.27 4.34
CA PHE A 91 13.56 -3.65 3.91
C PHE A 91 13.02 -3.78 2.46
N SER A 92 12.63 -2.68 1.83
CA SER A 92 12.03 -2.70 0.49
C SER A 92 13.11 -2.70 -0.59
N PRO A 93 13.04 -3.60 -1.60
CA PRO A 93 13.92 -3.53 -2.75
C PRO A 93 13.51 -2.42 -3.73
N LEU A 94 12.31 -1.83 -3.56
CA LEU A 94 11.86 -0.68 -4.33
C LEU A 94 12.32 0.63 -3.69
N ASN A 95 12.66 1.61 -4.53
CA ASN A 95 12.87 2.96 -4.04
C ASN A 95 11.52 3.57 -3.61
N ALA A 96 11.29 3.61 -2.31
CA ALA A 96 10.12 4.24 -1.67
C ALA A 96 10.48 5.60 -1.02
N SER A 97 11.52 6.28 -1.50
CA SER A 97 11.99 7.55 -0.92
C SER A 97 10.90 8.62 -0.91
N ARG A 98 10.82 9.38 0.19
CA ARG A 98 9.95 10.56 0.24
C ARG A 98 10.56 11.67 -0.61
N PRO A 99 9.76 12.48 -1.32
CA PRO A 99 10.25 13.68 -2.00
C PRO A 99 10.96 14.61 -1.00
N LYS A 100 12.11 15.16 -1.36
CA LYS A 100 12.77 16.23 -0.57
C LYS A 100 11.90 17.49 -0.61
N ILE A 101 11.87 18.27 0.48
CA ILE A 101 11.03 19.48 0.62
C ILE A 101 11.24 20.47 -0.55
N ALA A 102 12.48 20.62 -1.02
CA ALA A 102 12.81 21.45 -2.18
C ALA A 102 12.07 21.00 -3.47
N ASN A 103 11.88 19.69 -3.65
CA ASN A 103 11.17 19.11 -4.78
C ASN A 103 9.64 19.17 -4.60
N GLU A 104 9.15 19.36 -3.38
CA GLU A 104 7.71 19.43 -3.12
C GLU A 104 7.08 20.68 -3.75
N ARG A 105 7.77 21.82 -3.67
CA ARG A 105 7.35 23.08 -4.34
C ARG A 105 7.28 22.92 -5.86
N LEU A 106 8.22 22.19 -6.46
CA LEU A 106 8.22 21.88 -7.89
C LEU A 106 7.13 20.85 -8.25
N SER A 107 6.91 19.83 -7.41
CA SER A 107 5.85 18.83 -7.62
C SER A 107 4.45 19.44 -7.57
N LYS A 108 4.23 20.46 -6.73
CA LYS A 108 2.97 21.23 -6.67
C LYS A 108 2.73 22.02 -7.95
N LYS A 109 3.78 22.50 -8.62
CA LYS A 109 3.66 23.12 -9.95
C LYS A 109 3.33 22.11 -11.05
N GLN A 110 3.75 20.85 -10.89
CA GLN A 110 3.60 19.80 -11.92
C GLN A 110 2.28 19.02 -11.84
N ARG A 111 1.58 18.99 -10.69
CA ARG A 111 0.38 18.15 -10.49
C ARG A 111 -0.77 18.98 -9.93
N LYS A 112 -1.86 19.06 -10.70
CA LYS A 112 -3.11 19.71 -10.24
C LYS A 112 -3.64 18.96 -9.01
N ARG A 113 -4.18 19.69 -8.04
CA ARG A 113 -4.75 19.11 -6.80
C ARG A 113 -6.17 19.65 -6.59
N PRO A 114 -7.10 18.84 -6.02
CA PRO A 114 -8.42 19.33 -5.66
C PRO A 114 -8.36 20.50 -4.68
N SER A 115 -9.35 21.39 -4.72
CA SER A 115 -9.44 22.58 -3.84
C SER A 115 -9.49 22.23 -2.35
N TRP A 116 -10.01 21.06 -2.00
CA TRP A 116 -10.12 20.56 -0.64
C TRP A 116 -8.84 19.88 -0.12
N THR A 117 -7.75 19.83 -0.91
CA THR A 117 -6.52 19.15 -0.49
C THR A 117 -6.00 19.74 0.82
N PRO A 118 -5.74 18.92 1.86
CA PRO A 118 -5.22 19.43 3.12
C PRO A 118 -3.92 20.25 2.95
N PRO A 119 -3.69 21.26 3.80
CA PRO A 119 -2.43 21.98 3.84
C PRO A 119 -1.23 21.04 4.01
N ALA A 120 -0.08 21.39 3.44
CA ALA A 120 1.11 20.51 3.42
C ALA A 120 1.59 20.09 4.81
N VAL A 121 1.44 20.96 5.82
CA VAL A 121 1.81 20.68 7.22
C VAL A 121 0.95 19.58 7.86
N VAL A 122 -0.28 19.35 7.38
CA VAL A 122 -1.17 18.33 7.92
C VAL A 122 -0.61 16.93 7.66
N PHE A 123 0.06 16.72 6.52
CA PHE A 123 0.56 15.39 6.17
C PHE A 123 1.61 14.86 7.16
N PRO A 124 2.72 15.57 7.46
CA PRO A 124 3.67 15.11 8.48
C PRO A 124 3.04 14.85 9.84
N LEU A 125 2.14 15.75 10.29
CA LEU A 125 1.47 15.61 11.58
C LEU A 125 0.66 14.33 11.66
N VAL A 126 -0.20 14.09 10.66
CA VAL A 126 -1.00 12.86 10.61
C VAL A 126 -0.09 11.63 10.55
N TRP A 127 0.95 11.62 9.71
CA TRP A 127 1.83 10.45 9.60
C TRP A 127 2.59 10.12 10.89
N ILE A 128 3.01 11.13 11.65
CA ILE A 128 3.66 10.93 12.95
C ILE A 128 2.64 10.37 13.95
N SER A 129 1.44 10.95 14.04
CA SER A 129 0.38 10.42 14.90
C SER A 129 0.03 8.97 14.55
N MET A 130 -0.01 8.62 13.26
CA MET A 130 -0.25 7.24 12.83
C MET A 130 0.89 6.29 13.20
N ALA A 131 2.15 6.76 13.23
CA ALA A 131 3.27 5.94 13.71
C ALA A 131 3.10 5.58 15.19
N PHE A 132 2.65 6.53 16.02
CA PHE A 132 2.31 6.25 17.42
C PHE A 132 1.15 5.26 17.54
N LEU A 133 0.05 5.48 16.83
CA LEU A 133 -1.12 4.58 16.91
C LEU A 133 -0.78 3.15 16.47
N ARG A 134 0.01 2.98 15.40
CA ARG A 134 0.50 1.67 14.95
C ARG A 134 1.38 1.00 16.00
N SER A 135 2.30 1.74 16.60
CA SER A 135 3.20 1.24 17.65
C SER A 135 2.43 0.78 18.88
N LEU A 136 1.59 1.66 19.44
CA LEU A 136 0.83 1.37 20.65
C LEU A 136 -0.16 0.22 20.44
N SER A 137 -0.82 0.15 19.29
CA SER A 137 -1.84 -0.88 19.04
C SER A 137 -1.21 -2.24 18.86
N THR A 138 -0.04 -2.28 18.22
CA THR A 138 0.73 -3.51 18.08
C THR A 138 1.30 -3.97 19.41
N MET A 139 1.76 -3.05 20.25
CA MET A 139 2.16 -3.36 21.64
C MET A 139 1.01 -4.00 22.41
N LEU A 140 -0.23 -3.50 22.28
CA LEU A 140 -1.40 -4.10 22.91
C LEU A 140 -1.69 -5.51 22.37
N VAL A 141 -1.71 -5.69 21.04
CA VAL A 141 -1.90 -7.01 20.41
C VAL A 141 -0.84 -8.00 20.88
N PHE A 142 0.44 -7.61 20.88
CA PHE A 142 1.54 -8.44 21.35
C PHE A 142 1.43 -8.75 22.85
N THR A 143 0.96 -7.81 23.67
CA THR A 143 0.71 -8.06 25.10
C THR A 143 -0.30 -9.19 25.28
N THR A 144 -1.35 -9.24 24.44
CA THR A 144 -2.37 -10.28 24.49
C THR A 144 -1.88 -11.62 23.92
N THR A 145 -1.08 -11.62 22.84
CA THR A 145 -0.73 -12.85 22.12
C THR A 145 0.64 -13.43 22.49
N GLY A 146 1.54 -12.62 23.03
CA GLY A 146 2.95 -12.96 23.26
C GLY A 146 3.75 -13.27 22.00
N ASN A 147 3.21 -13.01 20.81
CA ASN A 147 3.77 -13.47 19.54
C ASN A 147 3.79 -12.38 18.46
N LEU A 148 4.99 -11.95 18.06
CA LEU A 148 5.19 -10.98 16.98
C LEU A 148 4.85 -11.51 15.58
N LEU A 149 4.77 -12.83 15.40
CA LEU A 149 4.41 -13.48 14.14
C LEU A 149 2.91 -13.80 14.09
N HIS A 150 2.14 -13.37 15.09
CA HIS A 150 0.69 -13.54 15.09
C HIS A 150 0.08 -12.91 13.81
N PRO A 151 -0.90 -13.56 13.15
CA PRO A 151 -1.47 -13.06 11.90
C PRO A 151 -1.95 -11.61 11.94
N ALA A 152 -2.45 -11.15 13.10
CA ALA A 152 -2.79 -9.76 13.31
C ALA A 152 -1.57 -8.84 13.12
N VAL A 153 -0.46 -9.08 13.82
CA VAL A 153 0.77 -8.28 13.68
C VAL A 153 1.31 -8.33 12.25
N MET A 154 1.33 -9.52 11.65
CA MET A 154 1.76 -9.69 10.26
C MET A 154 0.87 -8.96 9.25
N SER A 155 -0.41 -8.74 9.57
CA SER A 155 -1.27 -7.91 8.73
C SER A 155 -0.82 -6.44 8.69
N LEU A 156 -0.27 -5.90 9.78
CA LEU A 156 0.32 -4.56 9.79
C LEU A 156 1.61 -4.52 8.99
N VAL A 157 2.46 -5.54 9.09
CA VAL A 157 3.66 -5.68 8.26
C VAL A 157 3.30 -5.65 6.78
N ALA A 158 2.30 -6.45 6.37
CA ALA A 158 1.79 -6.44 5.00
C ALA A 158 1.28 -5.06 4.57
N HIS A 159 0.52 -4.38 5.44
CA HIS A 159 0.03 -3.02 5.17
C HIS A 159 1.18 -2.01 4.94
N LEU A 160 2.25 -2.08 5.74
CA LEU A 160 3.42 -1.21 5.57
C LEU A 160 4.12 -1.46 4.23
N SER A 161 4.36 -2.72 3.86
CA SER A 161 5.01 -3.09 2.59
C SER A 161 4.17 -2.72 1.35
N ILE A 162 2.85 -2.89 1.43
CA ILE A 162 1.91 -2.41 0.39
C ILE A 162 2.01 -0.88 0.26
N GLY A 163 2.07 -0.17 1.39
CA GLY A 163 2.25 1.27 1.44
C GLY A 163 3.57 1.75 0.82
N ASP A 164 4.69 1.05 1.05
CA ASP A 164 5.98 1.41 0.46
C ASP A 164 6.04 1.10 -1.04
N THR A 165 5.41 0.02 -1.49
CA THR A 165 5.21 -0.26 -2.91
C THR A 165 4.40 0.86 -3.58
N TRP A 166 3.30 1.29 -2.94
CA TRP A 166 2.51 2.42 -3.43
C TRP A 166 3.32 3.73 -3.47
N ASN A 167 4.15 4.00 -2.45
CA ASN A 167 5.02 5.17 -2.41
C ASN A 167 6.00 5.18 -3.59
N SER A 168 6.56 4.02 -3.96
CA SER A 168 7.42 3.89 -5.14
C SER A 168 6.65 4.25 -6.42
N ILE A 169 5.47 3.68 -6.62
CA ILE A 169 4.62 3.93 -7.79
C ILE A 169 4.22 5.42 -7.90
N ASN A 170 3.73 6.02 -6.81
CA ASN A 170 3.19 7.38 -6.84
C ASN A 170 4.28 8.47 -6.83
N ASN A 171 5.33 8.31 -6.03
CA ASN A 171 6.31 9.39 -5.80
C ASN A 171 7.56 9.26 -6.69
N VAL A 172 7.99 8.03 -6.97
CA VAL A 172 9.21 7.77 -7.76
C VAL A 172 8.86 7.57 -9.22
N GLU A 173 8.00 6.59 -9.52
CA GLU A 173 7.59 6.30 -10.90
C GLU A 173 6.57 7.32 -11.45
N LYS A 174 5.88 8.05 -10.57
CA LYS A 174 4.88 9.08 -10.91
C LYS A 174 3.75 8.56 -11.82
N LYS A 175 3.43 7.26 -11.72
CA LYS A 175 2.34 6.61 -12.49
C LYS A 175 1.00 6.83 -11.78
N LEU A 176 0.29 7.90 -12.12
CA LEU A 176 -0.90 8.35 -11.39
C LEU A 176 -2.07 7.36 -11.47
N GLY A 177 -2.30 6.74 -12.63
CA GLY A 177 -3.37 5.76 -12.78
C GLY A 177 -3.10 4.47 -12.02
N VAL A 178 -1.86 3.96 -12.09
CA VAL A 178 -1.43 2.81 -11.29
C VAL A 178 -1.49 3.12 -9.79
N ALA A 179 -1.11 4.34 -9.39
CA ALA A 179 -1.24 4.78 -8.00
C ALA A 179 -2.70 4.87 -7.52
N ALA A 180 -3.65 5.22 -8.40
CA ALA A 180 -5.08 5.27 -8.08
C ALA A 180 -5.65 3.86 -7.80
N ILE A 181 -5.20 2.84 -8.53
CA ILE A 181 -5.54 1.45 -8.19
C ILE A 181 -4.76 0.98 -6.96
N GLY A 182 -3.46 1.27 -6.90
CA GLY A 182 -2.59 0.87 -5.80
C GLY A 182 -3.08 1.35 -4.42
N VAL A 183 -3.65 2.56 -4.34
CA VAL A 183 -4.14 3.09 -3.05
C VAL A 183 -5.32 2.29 -2.50
N LEU A 184 -6.10 1.62 -3.37
CA LEU A 184 -7.19 0.73 -2.93
C LEU A 184 -6.65 -0.45 -2.11
N PHE A 185 -5.48 -1.00 -2.49
CA PHE A 185 -4.80 -2.03 -1.70
C PHE A 185 -4.26 -1.47 -0.39
N VAL A 186 -3.79 -0.21 -0.37
CA VAL A 186 -3.33 0.46 0.86
C VAL A 186 -4.48 0.63 1.86
N VAL A 187 -5.61 1.18 1.43
CA VAL A 187 -6.77 1.37 2.33
C VAL A 187 -7.42 0.04 2.70
N GLY A 188 -7.54 -0.91 1.77
CA GLY A 188 -8.06 -2.26 2.05
C GLY A 188 -7.22 -3.02 3.07
N SER A 189 -5.89 -2.98 2.94
CA SER A 189 -4.99 -3.57 3.93
C SER A 189 -5.08 -2.88 5.30
N ALA A 190 -5.31 -1.55 5.34
CA ALA A 190 -5.51 -0.85 6.62
C ALA A 190 -6.80 -1.30 7.34
N TYR A 191 -7.90 -1.45 6.61
CA TYR A 191 -9.14 -2.01 7.19
C TYR A 191 -8.96 -3.46 7.64
N ASN A 192 -8.17 -4.26 6.92
CA ASN A 192 -7.81 -5.61 7.38
C ASN A 192 -7.03 -5.55 8.71
N VAL A 193 -6.06 -4.64 8.87
CA VAL A 193 -5.34 -4.46 10.15
C VAL A 193 -6.31 -4.12 11.28
N VAL A 194 -7.20 -3.16 11.08
CA VAL A 194 -8.22 -2.78 12.08
C VAL A 194 -9.04 -4.00 12.49
N ALA A 195 -9.54 -4.78 11.52
CA ALA A 195 -10.34 -5.97 11.78
C ALA A 195 -9.56 -7.05 12.52
N GLN A 196 -8.31 -7.32 12.14
CA GLN A 196 -7.47 -8.33 12.81
C GLN A 196 -7.11 -7.90 14.24
N TYR A 197 -6.82 -6.62 14.46
CA TYR A 197 -6.50 -6.09 15.78
C TYR A 197 -7.72 -6.13 16.69
N TYR A 198 -8.90 -5.77 16.16
CA TYR A 198 -10.16 -5.84 16.89
C TYR A 198 -10.48 -7.27 17.35
N LYS A 199 -10.24 -8.28 16.51
CA LYS A 199 -10.45 -9.70 16.85
C LYS A 199 -9.57 -10.18 18.00
N VAL A 200 -8.36 -9.63 18.13
CA VAL A 200 -7.46 -9.95 19.26
C VAL A 200 -7.85 -9.17 20.51
N LEU A 201 -8.01 -7.85 20.36
CA LEU A 201 -8.36 -6.94 21.45
C LEU A 201 -9.09 -5.72 20.87
N PRO A 202 -10.40 -5.54 21.16
CA PRO A 202 -11.20 -4.44 20.61
C PRO A 202 -10.56 -3.05 20.81
N THR A 203 -9.94 -2.80 21.96
CA THR A 203 -9.22 -1.55 22.26
C THR A 203 -8.08 -1.29 21.28
N ALA A 204 -7.33 -2.32 20.86
CA ALA A 204 -6.27 -2.18 19.87
C ALA A 204 -6.84 -1.85 18.48
N GLY A 205 -7.97 -2.48 18.11
CA GLY A 205 -8.70 -2.19 16.88
C GLY A 205 -9.20 -0.74 16.82
N TYR A 206 -9.87 -0.27 17.87
CA TYR A 206 -10.32 1.12 17.96
C TYR A 206 -9.17 2.13 17.93
N MET A 207 -8.05 1.81 18.58
CA MET A 207 -6.90 2.70 18.62
C MET A 207 -6.25 2.90 17.24
N ILE A 208 -6.22 1.86 16.39
CA ILE A 208 -5.67 1.97 15.03
C ILE A 208 -6.71 2.40 13.99
N ALA A 209 -8.02 2.37 14.29
CA ALA A 209 -9.09 2.75 13.37
C ALA A 209 -8.96 4.16 12.73
N PRO A 210 -8.48 5.22 13.42
CA PRO A 210 -8.26 6.52 12.81
C PRO A 210 -7.34 6.49 11.58
N LEU A 211 -6.41 5.52 11.50
CA LEU A 211 -5.57 5.29 10.33
C LEU A 211 -6.40 4.97 9.08
N ALA A 212 -7.35 4.04 9.21
CA ALA A 212 -8.17 3.61 8.08
C ALA A 212 -9.06 4.75 7.59
N ILE A 213 -9.63 5.54 8.51
CA ILE A 213 -10.44 6.73 8.18
C ILE A 213 -9.60 7.73 7.39
N TRP A 214 -8.38 8.03 7.85
CA TRP A 214 -7.48 8.93 7.12
C TRP A 214 -7.11 8.39 5.73
N LEU A 215 -6.87 7.08 5.61
CA LEU A 215 -6.54 6.45 4.33
C LEU A 215 -7.72 6.46 3.35
N THR A 216 -8.97 6.49 3.82
CA THR A 216 -10.15 6.74 2.98
C THR A 216 -10.12 8.16 2.39
N VAL A 217 -9.79 9.17 3.20
CA VAL A 217 -9.60 10.55 2.71
C VAL A 217 -8.44 10.63 1.72
N ALA A 218 -7.31 9.98 2.03
CA ALA A 218 -6.15 9.91 1.14
C ALA A 218 -6.50 9.21 -0.18
N THR A 219 -7.33 8.17 -0.15
CA THR A 219 -7.84 7.47 -1.34
C THR A 219 -8.63 8.42 -2.22
N ALA A 220 -9.61 9.14 -1.66
CA ALA A 220 -10.37 10.16 -2.39
C ALA A 220 -9.45 11.23 -3.01
N LEU A 221 -8.38 11.61 -2.30
CA LEU A 221 -7.43 12.60 -2.78
C LEU A 221 -6.63 12.06 -3.98
N VAL A 222 -6.12 10.83 -3.88
CA VAL A 222 -5.35 10.20 -4.96
C VAL A 222 -6.19 10.05 -6.22
N TRP A 223 -7.44 9.59 -6.08
CA TRP A 223 -8.39 9.49 -7.18
C TRP A 223 -8.78 10.85 -7.78
N GLY A 224 -9.07 11.84 -6.92
CA GLY A 224 -9.37 13.20 -7.36
C GLY A 224 -8.20 13.82 -8.14
N ILE A 225 -6.97 13.59 -7.67
CA ILE A 225 -5.78 14.04 -8.39
C ILE A 225 -5.63 13.29 -9.72
N TRP A 226 -5.80 11.97 -9.77
CA TRP A 226 -5.76 11.23 -11.02
C TRP A 226 -6.80 11.76 -12.04
N ASN A 227 -8.02 12.01 -11.59
CA ASN A 227 -9.13 12.49 -12.42
C ASN A 227 -8.84 13.83 -13.10
N ILE A 228 -8.20 14.77 -12.39
CA ILE A 228 -7.92 16.12 -12.90
C ILE A 228 -6.56 16.25 -13.63
N ASN A 229 -5.77 15.16 -13.70
CA ASN A 229 -4.46 15.13 -14.37
C ASN A 229 -4.45 14.13 -15.54
N GLY A 230 -5.47 14.22 -16.41
CA GLY A 230 -5.48 13.52 -17.70
C GLY A 230 -5.81 12.03 -17.65
N ARG A 231 -6.25 11.50 -16.49
CA ARG A 231 -6.75 10.12 -16.34
C ARG A 231 -5.83 9.09 -16.98
N GLN A 232 -4.55 9.11 -16.59
CA GLN A 232 -3.58 8.11 -17.04
C GLN A 232 -4.13 6.69 -16.85
N VAL A 233 -3.75 5.77 -17.74
CA VAL A 233 -4.09 4.36 -17.66
C VAL A 233 -3.88 3.77 -16.26
N LEU A 234 -4.85 2.97 -15.82
CA LEU A 234 -4.96 2.44 -14.46
C LEU A 234 -4.03 1.25 -14.17
N TYR A 235 -3.36 0.74 -15.21
CA TYR A 235 -2.47 -0.40 -15.12
C TYR A 235 -1.07 -0.04 -15.65
N PRO A 236 -0.01 -0.74 -15.21
CA PRO A 236 1.35 -0.48 -15.68
C PRO A 236 1.44 -0.76 -17.18
N THR A 237 2.01 0.17 -17.93
CA THR A 237 2.23 0.00 -19.38
C THR A 237 3.70 -0.02 -19.72
N LYS A 238 4.04 -0.78 -20.77
CA LYS A 238 5.41 -0.78 -21.31
C LYS A 238 5.74 0.63 -21.82
N PRO A 239 6.99 1.10 -21.68
CA PRO A 239 7.42 2.34 -22.31
C PRO A 239 7.06 2.29 -23.80
N ARG A 240 6.44 3.35 -24.33
CA ARG A 240 6.27 3.47 -25.78
C ARG A 240 7.68 3.49 -26.37
N LYS A 241 8.02 2.50 -27.20
CA LYS A 241 9.21 2.59 -28.04
C LYS A 241 8.95 3.80 -28.93
N PHE A 242 9.66 4.90 -28.69
CA PHE A 242 9.73 5.96 -29.68
C PHE A 242 10.44 5.34 -30.88
N ALA A 243 9.72 5.24 -31.99
CA ALA A 243 10.31 4.92 -33.28
C ALA A 243 11.16 6.10 -33.74
#